data_AF-A0A257XVW0-F1
#
_entry.id   AF-A0A257XVW0-F1
#
_cell.length_a   1.000
_cell.length_b   1.000
_cell.length_c   1.000
_cell.angle_alpha   90.00
_cell.angle_beta   90.00
_cell.angle_gamma   90.00
#
_symmetry.space_group_name_H-M   'P 1'
#
loop_
_entity.id
_entity.type
_entity.pdbx_description
1 polymer ?
#
loop_
_entity_poly.entity_id
_entity_poly.type
_entity_poly.pdbx_seq_one_letter_code
_entity_poly.pdbx_strand_id
1 'polypeptide(L)'
;AYRSVEVDQPYLALTFDDGPNPETTPKLLKMLRDRNIKATFFVLGTHASAYPDVLRQIAADGHEIGNHSWNHPQLPKLTVAGADKQVEDTSRAIEDATGAKTVLLRPPYGAMTPALQAHIAQKYGMTFIYWSVDPLDWKIRDGQSIYDQVLKNARPGSIVLAHDIHATTVAAMPRVLDALIAKGFKFATVSQLIGMEKPGAPKVAAALPAAPKKTVRKPQPAMGDTTPGTASATTKPKAVNATAPKPVSTSASAARDAAKYGLY
;
A
#
# COMPACT_ATOMS: atom_id res chain seq x y z
N ALA A 1 18.55 -2.23 -13.64
CA ALA A 1 17.25 -1.69 -13.17
C ALA A 1 16.16 -2.20 -14.09
N TYR A 2 14.98 -2.52 -13.56
CA TYR A 2 13.90 -3.14 -14.31
C TYR A 2 12.61 -2.32 -14.20
N ARG A 3 11.88 -2.20 -15.32
CA ARG A 3 10.50 -1.68 -15.39
C ARG A 3 9.52 -2.75 -15.81
N SER A 4 10.00 -3.65 -16.65
CA SER A 4 9.40 -4.90 -17.10
C SER A 4 10.53 -5.89 -17.33
N VAL A 5 10.18 -7.14 -17.63
CA VAL A 5 11.13 -8.20 -17.99
C VAL A 5 10.64 -8.88 -19.25
N GLU A 6 11.51 -9.07 -20.25
CA GLU A 6 11.14 -9.84 -21.44
C GLU A 6 11.04 -11.33 -21.10
N VAL A 7 9.85 -11.92 -21.20
CA VAL A 7 9.56 -13.31 -20.82
C VAL A 7 8.77 -14.04 -21.91
N ASP A 8 8.91 -15.37 -22.01
CA ASP A 8 8.18 -16.19 -23.00
C ASP A 8 6.77 -16.56 -22.56
N GLN A 9 6.56 -16.65 -21.25
CA GLN A 9 5.31 -17.09 -20.64
C GLN A 9 4.57 -15.88 -20.07
N PRO A 10 3.22 -15.95 -19.90
CA PRO A 10 2.41 -14.82 -19.43
C PRO A 10 2.58 -14.58 -17.92
N TYR A 11 3.80 -14.42 -17.43
CA TYR A 11 4.08 -14.03 -16.05
C TYR A 11 4.06 -12.51 -15.92
N LEU A 12 3.61 -12.02 -14.76
CA LEU A 12 3.79 -10.64 -14.31
C LEU A 12 4.16 -10.62 -12.83
N ALA A 13 4.70 -9.50 -12.38
CA ALA A 13 4.94 -9.22 -10.97
C ALA A 13 3.95 -8.16 -10.48
N LEU A 14 3.11 -8.54 -9.50
CA LEU A 14 2.30 -7.58 -8.76
C LEU A 14 3.11 -7.07 -7.58
N THR A 15 3.19 -5.74 -7.43
CA THR A 15 4.01 -5.10 -6.41
C THR A 15 3.23 -4.09 -5.60
N PHE A 16 3.53 -4.00 -4.31
CA PHE A 16 2.83 -3.11 -3.36
C PHE A 16 3.83 -2.24 -2.61
N ASP A 17 3.65 -0.93 -2.69
CA ASP A 17 4.52 0.07 -2.05
C ASP A 17 3.91 0.60 -0.75
N ASP A 18 4.76 1.24 0.04
CA ASP A 18 4.50 2.00 1.27
C ASP A 18 4.11 1.20 2.52
N GLY A 19 3.78 -0.08 2.40
CA GLY A 19 3.45 -0.95 3.53
C GLY A 19 4.64 -1.24 4.48
N PRO A 20 4.44 -2.14 5.46
CA PRO A 20 3.17 -2.77 5.80
C PRO A 20 2.20 -1.82 6.52
N ASN A 21 0.90 -1.99 6.29
CA ASN A 21 -0.18 -1.42 7.07
C ASN A 21 -0.83 -2.53 7.93
N PRO A 22 -1.05 -2.32 9.23
CA PRO A 22 -1.55 -3.38 10.12
C PRO A 22 -2.99 -3.82 9.83
N GLU A 23 -3.78 -3.02 9.11
CA GLU A 23 -5.18 -3.32 8.81
C GLU A 23 -5.40 -3.88 7.40
N THR A 24 -4.74 -3.29 6.41
CA THR A 24 -4.99 -3.59 4.99
C THR A 24 -4.05 -4.65 4.44
N THR A 25 -2.77 -4.66 4.84
CA THR A 25 -1.80 -5.66 4.37
C THR A 25 -2.21 -7.08 4.74
N PRO A 26 -2.62 -7.41 5.99
CA PRO A 26 -3.07 -8.78 6.31
C PRO A 26 -4.29 -9.25 5.50
N LYS A 27 -5.21 -8.34 5.15
CA LYS A 27 -6.37 -8.65 4.30
C LYS A 27 -5.93 -9.01 2.89
N LEU A 28 -5.00 -8.23 2.33
CA LEU A 28 -4.40 -8.50 1.03
C LEU A 28 -3.66 -9.85 1.03
N LEU A 29 -2.83 -10.11 2.05
CA LEU A 29 -2.12 -11.39 2.21
C LEU A 29 -3.08 -12.59 2.20
N LYS A 30 -4.23 -12.48 2.88
CA LYS A 30 -5.26 -13.52 2.81
C LYS A 30 -5.76 -13.73 1.38
N MET A 31 -6.08 -12.67 0.65
CA MET A 31 -6.57 -12.77 -0.73
C MET A 31 -5.54 -13.40 -1.69
N LEU A 32 -4.26 -13.10 -1.49
CA LEU A 32 -3.15 -13.68 -2.25
C LEU A 32 -2.95 -15.16 -1.92
N ARG A 33 -2.98 -15.54 -0.63
CA ARG A 33 -2.93 -16.94 -0.18
C ARG A 33 -4.08 -17.78 -0.76
N ASP A 34 -5.30 -17.27 -0.69
CA ASP A 34 -6.50 -17.97 -1.20
C ASP A 34 -6.39 -18.30 -2.71
N ARG A 35 -5.52 -17.59 -3.44
CA ARG A 35 -5.26 -17.77 -4.88
C ARG A 35 -3.89 -18.38 -5.19
N ASN A 36 -3.11 -18.75 -4.18
CA ASN A 36 -1.73 -19.19 -4.30
C ASN A 36 -0.84 -18.23 -5.12
N ILE A 37 -1.02 -16.92 -4.92
CA ILE A 37 -0.27 -15.87 -5.62
C ILE A 37 0.88 -15.38 -4.73
N LYS A 38 2.05 -15.21 -5.32
CA LYS A 38 3.18 -14.47 -4.70
C LYS A 38 3.30 -13.09 -5.35
N ALA A 39 3.79 -12.14 -4.56
CA ALA A 39 3.90 -10.72 -4.89
C ALA A 39 5.17 -10.16 -4.23
N THR A 40 5.54 -8.93 -4.57
CA THR A 40 6.67 -8.21 -3.96
C THR A 40 6.18 -6.97 -3.23
N PHE A 41 6.56 -6.81 -1.97
CA PHE A 41 6.18 -5.67 -1.12
C PHE A 41 7.40 -4.76 -0.90
N PHE A 42 7.37 -3.53 -1.42
CA PHE A 42 8.39 -2.53 -1.16
C PHE A 42 7.98 -1.71 0.06
N VAL A 43 8.66 -1.97 1.19
CA VAL A 43 8.21 -1.47 2.49
C VAL A 43 8.99 -0.25 2.94
N LEU A 44 8.30 0.65 3.65
CA LEU A 44 8.94 1.76 4.35
C LEU A 44 9.58 1.25 5.63
N GLY A 45 10.80 1.71 5.90
CA GLY A 45 11.52 1.36 7.13
C GLY A 45 10.75 1.75 8.40
N THR A 46 10.09 2.92 8.41
CA THR A 46 9.23 3.32 9.54
C THR A 46 8.09 2.34 9.80
N HIS A 47 7.49 1.77 8.76
CA HIS A 47 6.40 0.80 8.90
C HIS A 47 6.91 -0.60 9.21
N ALA A 48 8.02 -1.01 8.60
CA ALA A 48 8.69 -2.27 8.94
C ALA A 48 9.08 -2.31 10.43
N SER A 49 9.60 -1.19 10.96
CA SER A 49 9.95 -1.05 12.37
C SER A 49 8.72 -1.03 13.28
N ALA A 50 7.63 -0.38 12.88
CA ALA A 50 6.41 -0.28 13.68
C ALA A 50 5.58 -1.59 13.68
N TYR A 51 5.61 -2.35 12.59
CA TYR A 51 4.76 -3.53 12.39
C TYR A 51 5.55 -4.78 11.95
N PRO A 52 6.55 -5.22 12.75
CA PRO A 52 7.42 -6.34 12.37
C PRO A 52 6.66 -7.67 12.26
N ASP A 53 5.55 -7.84 12.98
CA ASP A 53 4.68 -9.03 12.87
C ASP A 53 4.04 -9.15 11.48
N VAL A 54 3.59 -8.04 10.91
CA VAL A 54 3.02 -8.04 9.55
C VAL A 54 4.12 -8.36 8.53
N LEU A 55 5.33 -7.85 8.74
CA LEU A 55 6.47 -8.14 7.89
C LEU A 55 6.86 -9.63 7.93
N ARG A 56 6.85 -10.24 9.12
CA ARG A 56 7.00 -11.70 9.28
C ARG A 56 5.92 -12.46 8.53
N GLN A 57 4.66 -12.00 8.57
CA GLN A 57 3.58 -12.64 7.83
C GLN A 57 3.80 -12.59 6.31
N ILE A 58 4.22 -11.43 5.78
CA ILE A 58 4.57 -11.28 4.36
C ILE A 58 5.63 -12.32 3.96
N ALA A 59 6.72 -12.42 4.75
CA ALA A 59 7.80 -13.37 4.50
C ALA A 59 7.35 -14.84 4.63
N ALA A 60 6.61 -15.17 5.70
CA ALA A 60 6.11 -16.52 5.96
C ALA A 60 5.14 -17.03 4.88
N ASP A 61 4.39 -16.13 4.25
CA ASP A 61 3.53 -16.44 3.10
C ASP A 61 4.31 -16.63 1.79
N GLY A 62 5.63 -16.46 1.80
CA GLY A 62 6.52 -16.63 0.65
C GLY A 62 6.50 -15.46 -0.33
N HIS A 63 6.07 -14.28 0.12
CA HIS A 63 6.18 -13.06 -0.68
C HIS A 63 7.61 -12.48 -0.57
N GLU A 64 7.99 -11.71 -1.58
CA GLU A 64 9.29 -11.02 -1.58
C GLU A 64 9.16 -9.65 -0.91
N ILE A 65 10.19 -9.23 -0.18
CA ILE A 65 10.23 -7.92 0.47
C ILE A 65 11.37 -7.09 -0.12
N GLY A 66 11.03 -5.91 -0.62
CA GLY A 66 11.93 -4.90 -1.17
C GLY A 66 12.07 -3.70 -0.25
N ASN A 67 13.16 -2.94 -0.41
CA ASN A 67 13.40 -1.69 0.30
C ASN A 67 12.69 -0.51 -0.40
N HIS A 68 11.93 0.30 0.34
CA HIS A 68 11.30 1.53 -0.17
C HIS A 68 11.74 2.81 0.55
N SER A 69 12.98 2.85 1.07
CA SER A 69 13.52 3.89 1.96
C SER A 69 12.88 3.92 3.35
N TRP A 70 13.42 4.75 4.25
CA TRP A 70 12.99 4.78 5.64
C TRP A 70 11.64 5.49 5.80
N ASN A 71 11.55 6.74 5.33
CA ASN A 71 10.36 7.59 5.49
C ASN A 71 9.94 8.28 4.19
N HIS A 72 10.16 7.62 3.05
CA HIS A 72 9.68 8.03 1.73
C HIS A 72 10.18 9.41 1.19
N PRO A 73 11.45 9.84 1.41
CA PRO A 73 11.96 11.05 0.76
C PRO A 73 12.31 10.78 -0.70
N GLN A 74 12.31 11.83 -1.53
CA GLN A 74 12.99 11.76 -2.83
C GLN A 74 14.50 11.66 -2.58
N LEU A 75 15.08 10.46 -2.72
CA LEU A 75 16.49 10.19 -2.42
C LEU A 75 17.47 11.17 -3.08
N PRO A 76 17.28 11.61 -4.34
CA PRO A 76 18.16 12.61 -4.96
C PRO A 76 18.21 13.99 -4.29
N LYS A 77 17.26 14.31 -3.41
CA LYS A 77 17.22 15.59 -2.68
C LYS A 77 18.00 15.54 -1.37
N LEU A 78 18.54 14.37 -1.01
CA LEU A 78 19.37 14.17 0.17
C LEU A 78 20.83 14.25 -0.20
N THR A 79 21.68 14.41 0.82
CA THR A 79 23.10 14.07 0.67
C THR A 79 23.26 12.57 0.44
N VAL A 80 24.40 12.13 -0.10
CA VAL A 80 24.69 10.70 -0.28
C VAL A 80 24.59 9.94 1.07
N ALA A 81 25.14 10.51 2.14
CA ALA A 81 25.02 9.94 3.48
C ALA A 81 23.56 9.85 3.97
N GLY A 82 22.73 10.84 3.64
CA GLY A 82 21.30 10.81 3.95
C GLY A 82 20.56 9.72 3.18
N ALA A 83 20.86 9.53 1.89
CA ALA A 83 20.31 8.44 1.09
C ALA A 83 20.79 7.07 1.59
N ASP A 84 22.07 6.94 1.95
CA ASP A 84 22.62 5.73 2.56
C ASP A 84 21.87 5.36 3.83
N LYS A 85 21.66 6.31 4.75
CA LYS A 85 20.92 6.08 5.98
C LYS A 85 19.49 5.57 5.73
N GLN A 86 18.80 6.15 4.74
CA GLN A 86 17.46 5.70 4.36
C GLN A 86 17.42 4.24 3.90
N VAL A 87 18.43 3.81 3.14
CA VAL A 87 18.54 2.44 2.63
C VAL A 87 18.97 1.48 3.74
N GLU A 88 20.00 1.84 4.51
CA GLU A 88 20.59 0.99 5.56
C GLU A 88 19.60 0.73 6.70
N ASP A 89 18.94 1.76 7.23
CA ASP A 89 18.00 1.60 8.36
C ASP A 89 16.81 0.72 7.96
N THR A 90 16.31 0.90 6.73
CA THR A 90 15.20 0.11 6.20
C THR A 90 15.60 -1.34 5.98
N SER A 91 16.79 -1.57 5.43
CA SER A 91 17.32 -2.93 5.22
C SER A 91 17.51 -3.65 6.55
N ARG A 92 18.02 -2.95 7.57
CA ARG A 92 18.15 -3.47 8.93
C ARG A 92 16.80 -3.83 9.53
N ALA A 93 15.80 -2.95 9.44
CA ALA A 93 14.46 -3.25 9.95
C ALA A 93 13.82 -4.47 9.27
N ILE A 94 14.05 -4.65 7.96
CA ILE A 94 13.61 -5.85 7.22
C ILE A 94 14.34 -7.11 7.73
N GLU A 95 15.67 -7.06 7.84
CA GLU A 95 16.49 -8.18 8.30
C GLU A 95 16.18 -8.56 9.75
N ASP A 96 16.04 -7.59 10.65
CA ASP A 96 15.70 -7.81 12.06
C ASP A 96 14.34 -8.48 12.22
N ALA A 97 13.36 -8.10 11.39
CA ALA A 97 12.02 -8.67 11.48
C ALA A 97 11.89 -10.05 10.83
N THR A 98 12.61 -10.31 9.74
CA THR A 98 12.40 -11.49 8.86
C THR A 98 13.56 -12.48 8.84
N GLY A 99 14.74 -12.09 9.31
CA GLY A 99 16.00 -12.83 9.15
C GLY A 99 16.57 -12.82 7.74
N ALA A 100 15.94 -12.12 6.79
CA ALA A 100 16.34 -12.10 5.38
C ALA A 100 16.80 -10.71 4.93
N LYS A 101 17.89 -10.69 4.16
CA LYS A 101 18.37 -9.46 3.49
C LYS A 101 17.58 -9.20 2.22
N THR A 102 17.16 -7.96 2.02
CA THR A 102 16.59 -7.52 0.75
C THR A 102 17.67 -7.11 -0.23
N VAL A 103 17.49 -7.48 -1.50
CA VAL A 103 18.38 -7.12 -2.62
C VAL A 103 17.69 -6.22 -3.63
N LEU A 104 16.43 -5.84 -3.36
CA LEU A 104 15.64 -4.99 -4.25
C LEU A 104 15.42 -3.63 -3.60
N LEU A 105 15.49 -2.58 -4.41
CA LEU A 105 15.11 -1.24 -3.99
C LEU A 105 14.19 -0.63 -5.03
N ARG A 106 13.07 -0.08 -4.58
CA ARG A 106 12.26 0.84 -5.38
C ARG A 106 12.42 2.24 -4.79
N PRO A 107 12.90 3.24 -5.53
CA PRO A 107 13.03 4.58 -4.98
C PRO A 107 11.65 5.23 -4.86
N PRO A 108 11.35 5.91 -3.74
CA PRO A 108 10.15 6.74 -3.62
C PRO A 108 9.94 7.63 -4.84
N TYR A 109 8.70 7.73 -5.30
CA TYR A 109 8.30 8.49 -6.49
C TYR A 109 8.97 8.06 -7.81
N GLY A 110 9.70 6.95 -7.83
CA GLY A 110 10.58 6.60 -8.95
C GLY A 110 11.76 7.56 -9.12
N ALA A 111 12.08 8.38 -8.12
CA ALA A 111 13.05 9.46 -8.24
C ALA A 111 14.48 8.97 -7.95
N MET A 112 15.35 9.03 -8.96
CA MET A 112 16.76 8.64 -8.83
C MET A 112 17.67 9.41 -9.80
N THR A 113 18.95 9.58 -9.47
CA THR A 113 19.98 10.02 -10.42
C THR A 113 20.89 8.84 -10.78
N PRO A 114 21.48 8.79 -11.99
CA PRO A 114 22.39 7.72 -12.37
C PRO A 114 23.57 7.53 -11.39
N ALA A 115 24.13 8.64 -10.90
CA ALA A 115 25.24 8.60 -9.94
C ALA A 115 24.83 7.99 -8.59
N LEU A 116 23.69 8.42 -8.02
CA LEU A 116 23.21 7.86 -6.75
C LEU A 116 22.78 6.39 -6.92
N GLN A 117 22.18 6.04 -8.07
CA GLN A 117 21.83 4.66 -8.39
C GLN A 117 23.06 3.76 -8.43
N ALA A 118 24.12 4.21 -9.11
CA ALA A 118 25.38 3.47 -9.21
C ALA A 118 26.05 3.31 -7.84
N HIS A 119 26.08 4.37 -7.02
CA HIS A 119 26.60 4.33 -5.65
C HIS A 119 25.89 3.26 -4.80
N ILE A 120 24.55 3.30 -4.73
CA ILE A 120 23.76 2.35 -3.95
C ILE A 120 23.91 0.92 -4.50
N ALA A 121 23.89 0.75 -5.83
CA ALA A 121 24.09 -0.56 -6.44
C ALA A 121 25.46 -1.15 -6.09
N GLN A 122 26.52 -0.34 -6.15
CA GLN A 122 27.88 -0.78 -5.82
C GLN A 122 28.04 -1.08 -4.32
N LYS A 123 27.48 -0.24 -3.44
CA LYS A 123 27.65 -0.36 -1.98
C LYS A 123 26.82 -1.50 -1.38
N TYR A 124 25.58 -1.69 -1.84
CA TYR A 124 24.64 -2.65 -1.23
C TYR A 124 24.27 -3.84 -2.14
N GLY A 125 24.74 -3.87 -3.39
CA GLY A 125 24.38 -4.92 -4.35
C GLY A 125 22.91 -4.89 -4.76
N MET A 126 22.21 -3.76 -4.58
CA MET A 126 20.77 -3.69 -4.78
C MET A 126 20.38 -3.49 -6.26
N THR A 127 19.35 -4.22 -6.68
CA THR A 127 18.70 -4.06 -7.98
C THR A 127 17.54 -3.08 -7.88
N PHE A 128 17.55 -2.07 -8.75
CA PHE A 128 16.51 -1.05 -8.80
C PHE A 128 15.30 -1.50 -9.59
N ILE A 129 14.13 -1.42 -8.96
CA ILE A 129 12.85 -1.85 -9.53
C ILE A 129 11.92 -0.65 -9.66
N TYR A 130 11.37 -0.49 -10.86
CA TYR A 130 10.34 0.49 -11.20
C TYR A 130 9.08 -0.28 -11.61
N TRP A 131 8.26 0.27 -12.51
CA TRP A 131 7.04 -0.36 -12.99
C TRP A 131 6.81 -0.02 -14.47
N SER A 132 6.01 -0.86 -15.14
CA SER A 132 5.51 -0.64 -16.49
C SER A 132 4.00 -0.41 -16.52
N VAL A 133 3.30 -0.75 -15.43
CA VAL A 133 1.86 -0.51 -15.26
C VAL A 133 1.64 0.29 -13.98
N ASP A 134 1.02 1.46 -14.12
CA ASP A 134 0.64 2.35 -13.01
C ASP A 134 -0.88 2.57 -13.04
N PRO A 135 -1.64 2.04 -12.06
CA PRO A 135 -3.07 2.27 -11.97
C PRO A 135 -3.44 3.64 -11.41
N LEU A 136 -2.45 4.44 -10.95
CA LEU A 136 -2.64 5.72 -10.27
C LEU A 136 -3.56 5.60 -9.04
N ASP A 137 -3.50 4.45 -8.36
CA ASP A 137 -4.35 4.12 -7.21
C ASP A 137 -4.16 5.11 -6.05
N TRP A 138 -2.92 5.56 -5.85
CA TRP A 138 -2.53 6.61 -4.90
C TRP A 138 -3.22 7.95 -5.17
N LYS A 139 -3.59 8.24 -6.42
CA LYS A 139 -4.19 9.51 -6.86
C LYS A 139 -5.71 9.43 -7.01
N ILE A 140 -6.21 8.39 -7.69
CA ILE A 140 -7.61 8.33 -8.14
C ILE A 140 -8.53 7.77 -7.04
N ARG A 141 -8.05 6.83 -6.22
CA ARG A 141 -8.83 6.22 -5.12
C ARG A 141 -10.14 5.56 -5.55
N ASP A 142 -10.17 5.03 -6.76
CA ASP A 142 -11.35 4.34 -7.32
C ASP A 142 -11.00 2.91 -7.74
N GLY A 143 -11.75 1.94 -7.21
CA GLY A 143 -11.47 0.51 -7.47
C GLY A 143 -11.72 0.10 -8.93
N GLN A 144 -12.67 0.73 -9.61
CA GLN A 144 -12.95 0.45 -11.01
C GLN A 144 -11.82 0.97 -11.91
N SER A 145 -11.31 2.18 -11.65
CA SER A 145 -10.16 2.74 -12.33
C SER A 145 -8.90 1.88 -12.17
N ILE A 146 -8.64 1.37 -10.96
CA ILE A 146 -7.53 0.44 -10.71
C ILE A 146 -7.67 -0.81 -11.57
N TYR A 147 -8.86 -1.41 -11.58
CA TYR A 147 -9.16 -2.58 -12.40
C TYR A 147 -8.92 -2.30 -13.89
N ASP A 148 -9.52 -1.23 -14.42
CA ASP A 148 -9.44 -0.93 -15.84
C ASP A 148 -8.00 -0.65 -16.29
N GLN A 149 -7.23 0.11 -15.49
CA GLN A 149 -5.84 0.42 -15.84
C GLN A 149 -4.93 -0.81 -15.78
N VAL A 150 -5.08 -1.68 -14.78
CA VAL A 150 -4.28 -2.90 -14.71
C VAL A 150 -4.61 -3.82 -15.90
N LEU A 151 -5.90 -4.09 -16.13
CA LEU A 151 -6.31 -5.05 -17.17
C LEU A 151 -6.05 -4.54 -18.59
N LYS A 152 -6.08 -3.22 -18.81
CA LYS A 152 -5.74 -2.61 -20.11
C LYS A 152 -4.26 -2.71 -20.43
N ASN A 153 -3.40 -2.51 -19.43
CA ASN A 153 -1.96 -2.28 -19.65
C ASN A 153 -1.08 -3.49 -19.29
N ALA A 154 -1.59 -4.48 -18.55
CA ALA A 154 -0.82 -5.68 -18.22
C ALA A 154 -0.43 -6.47 -19.48
N ARG A 155 0.85 -6.83 -19.57
CA ARG A 155 1.45 -7.67 -20.61
C ARG A 155 2.37 -8.70 -19.94
N PRO A 156 2.72 -9.80 -20.63
CA PRO A 156 3.79 -10.68 -20.15
C PRO A 156 5.03 -9.84 -19.82
N GLY A 157 5.60 -10.04 -18.65
CA GLY A 157 6.76 -9.28 -18.18
C GLY A 157 6.43 -8.00 -17.41
N SER A 158 5.16 -7.62 -17.28
CA SER A 158 4.79 -6.40 -16.56
C SER A 158 5.20 -6.46 -15.08
N ILE A 159 5.69 -5.32 -14.58
CA ILE A 159 5.78 -5.04 -13.14
C ILE A 159 4.70 -4.00 -12.84
N VAL A 160 3.70 -4.40 -12.06
CA VAL A 160 2.51 -3.59 -11.74
C VAL A 160 2.72 -2.90 -10.40
N LEU A 161 2.65 -1.57 -10.38
CA LEU A 161 2.63 -0.77 -9.15
C LEU A 161 1.24 -0.76 -8.53
N ALA A 162 1.17 -0.86 -7.21
CA ALA A 162 -0.01 -0.62 -6.38
C ALA A 162 0.46 -0.26 -4.96
N HIS A 163 -0.46 0.14 -4.08
CA HIS A 163 -0.14 0.48 -2.69
C HIS A 163 -1.08 -0.26 -1.73
N ASP A 164 -0.54 -1.06 -0.82
CA ASP A 164 -1.33 -1.86 0.12
C ASP A 164 -1.82 -1.04 1.33
N ILE A 165 -1.24 0.13 1.58
CA ILE A 165 -1.72 1.12 2.56
C ILE A 165 -3.06 1.77 2.17
N HIS A 166 -3.64 1.40 1.02
CA HIS A 166 -4.85 2.00 0.47
C HIS A 166 -5.99 0.99 0.47
N ALA A 167 -7.00 1.21 1.33
CA ALA A 167 -8.15 0.33 1.44
C ALA A 167 -8.90 0.16 0.10
N THR A 168 -8.97 1.20 -0.72
CA THR A 168 -9.57 1.16 -2.07
C THR A 168 -8.81 0.23 -3.01
N THR A 169 -7.47 0.24 -2.95
CA THR A 169 -6.61 -0.67 -3.72
C THR A 169 -6.83 -2.10 -3.27
N VAL A 170 -6.75 -2.37 -1.98
CA VAL A 170 -6.94 -3.73 -1.43
C VAL A 170 -8.34 -4.28 -1.74
N ALA A 171 -9.39 -3.44 -1.66
CA ALA A 171 -10.75 -3.84 -2.01
C ALA A 171 -10.93 -4.17 -3.51
N ALA A 172 -10.13 -3.58 -4.40
CA ALA A 172 -10.16 -3.87 -5.83
C ALA A 172 -9.44 -5.17 -6.21
N MET A 173 -8.49 -5.62 -5.38
CA MET A 173 -7.61 -6.74 -5.71
C MET A 173 -8.34 -8.05 -6.06
N PRO A 174 -9.42 -8.49 -5.39
CA PRO A 174 -10.11 -9.71 -5.78
C PRO A 174 -10.51 -9.71 -7.27
N ARG A 175 -11.14 -8.64 -7.75
CA ARG A 175 -11.54 -8.51 -9.16
C ARG A 175 -10.34 -8.46 -10.11
N VAL A 176 -9.28 -7.74 -9.72
CA VAL A 176 -8.06 -7.63 -10.55
C VAL A 176 -7.38 -8.97 -10.70
N LEU A 177 -7.16 -9.68 -9.59
CA LEU A 177 -6.49 -10.98 -9.57
C LEU A 177 -7.27 -12.01 -10.38
N ASP A 178 -8.58 -12.10 -10.15
CA ASP A 178 -9.44 -13.08 -10.84
C ASP A 178 -9.49 -12.83 -12.35
N ALA A 179 -9.54 -11.57 -12.78
CA ALA A 179 -9.54 -11.22 -14.20
C ALA A 179 -8.19 -11.46 -14.89
N LEU A 180 -7.06 -11.24 -14.20
CA LEU A 180 -5.73 -11.56 -14.72
C LEU A 180 -5.55 -13.08 -14.86
N ILE A 181 -5.97 -13.87 -13.86
CA ILE A 181 -6.00 -15.33 -13.93
C ILE A 181 -6.83 -15.79 -15.12
N ALA A 182 -8.04 -15.25 -15.30
CA ALA A 182 -8.92 -15.60 -16.41
C ALA A 182 -8.32 -15.26 -17.79
N LYS A 183 -7.41 -14.27 -17.86
CA LYS A 183 -6.63 -13.93 -19.06
C LYS A 183 -5.40 -14.81 -19.26
N GLY A 184 -5.15 -15.79 -18.37
CA GLY A 184 -4.02 -16.71 -18.45
C GLY A 184 -2.73 -16.19 -17.81
N PHE A 185 -2.77 -15.06 -17.10
CA PHE A 185 -1.58 -14.56 -16.40
C PHE A 185 -1.21 -15.46 -15.22
N LYS A 186 0.11 -15.60 -15.04
CA LYS A 186 0.73 -16.20 -13.86
C LYS A 186 1.45 -15.11 -13.08
N PHE A 187 1.60 -15.33 -11.78
CA PHE A 187 2.19 -14.34 -10.89
C PHE A 187 3.53 -14.84 -10.38
N ALA A 188 4.50 -13.93 -10.36
CA ALA A 188 5.84 -14.16 -9.84
C ALA A 188 6.21 -13.00 -8.90
N THR A 189 7.11 -13.25 -7.97
CA THR A 189 7.85 -12.13 -7.35
C THR A 189 8.72 -11.45 -8.40
N VAL A 190 9.21 -10.24 -8.12
CA VAL A 190 10.08 -9.51 -9.04
C VAL A 190 11.35 -10.29 -9.33
N SER A 191 12.02 -10.85 -8.32
CA SER A 191 13.23 -11.66 -8.56
C SER A 191 12.94 -12.93 -9.37
N GLN A 192 11.80 -13.60 -9.14
CA GLN A 192 11.39 -14.74 -9.96
C GLN A 192 11.15 -14.34 -11.41
N LEU A 193 10.48 -13.20 -11.64
CA LEU A 193 10.23 -12.68 -12.98
C LEU A 193 11.54 -12.34 -13.70
N ILE A 194 12.50 -11.70 -13.02
CA ILE A 194 13.84 -11.42 -13.56
C ILE A 194 14.60 -12.71 -13.88
N GLY A 195 14.46 -13.76 -13.05
CA GLY A 195 15.04 -15.07 -13.31
C GLY A 195 14.49 -15.77 -14.55
N MET A 196 13.34 -15.33 -15.07
CA MET A 196 12.72 -15.81 -16.32
C MET A 196 13.09 -14.94 -17.53
N GLU A 197 13.96 -13.94 -17.36
CA GLU A 197 14.37 -13.03 -18.44
C GLU A 197 15.00 -13.81 -19.60
N LYS A 198 14.55 -13.51 -20.83
CA LYS A 198 15.12 -14.13 -22.02
C LYS A 198 16.59 -13.76 -22.19
N PRO A 199 17.47 -14.72 -22.52
CA PRO A 199 18.86 -14.43 -22.85
C PRO A 199 18.96 -13.43 -24.01
N GLY A 200 19.81 -12.41 -23.86
CA GLY A 200 20.06 -11.41 -24.91
C GLY A 200 19.00 -10.30 -25.02
N ALA A 201 18.01 -10.23 -24.12
CA ALA A 201 17.11 -9.08 -24.05
C ALA A 201 17.91 -7.80 -23.72
N PRO A 202 17.74 -6.70 -24.48
CA PRO A 202 18.37 -5.44 -24.14
C PRO A 202 17.83 -4.98 -22.79
N LYS A 203 18.71 -4.72 -21.81
CA LYS A 203 18.34 -4.06 -20.55
C LYS A 203 17.77 -2.70 -20.89
N VAL A 204 16.45 -2.58 -20.98
CA VAL A 204 15.80 -1.34 -21.43
C VAL A 204 16.09 -0.23 -20.43
N ALA A 205 17.07 0.61 -20.75
CA ALA A 205 17.29 1.89 -20.09
C ALA A 205 16.21 2.87 -20.55
N ALA A 206 14.96 2.65 -20.13
CA ALA A 206 13.93 3.65 -20.34
C ALA A 206 14.23 4.86 -19.43
N ALA A 207 14.22 6.06 -20.00
CA ALA A 207 14.37 7.30 -19.26
C ALA A 207 13.34 7.38 -18.12
N LEU A 208 13.75 8.01 -17.01
CA LEU A 208 12.85 8.35 -15.91
C LEU A 208 11.67 9.17 -16.47
N PRO A 209 10.41 8.82 -16.17
CA PRO A 209 9.33 9.77 -16.43
C PRO A 209 9.62 11.04 -15.63
N ALA A 210 9.49 12.20 -16.30
CA ALA A 210 9.66 13.48 -15.63
C ALA A 210 8.69 13.59 -14.45
N ALA A 211 9.20 14.02 -13.30
CA ALA A 211 8.36 14.30 -12.15
C ALA A 211 7.19 15.22 -12.54
N PRO A 212 5.96 14.97 -12.07
CA PRO A 212 4.84 15.84 -12.37
C PRO A 212 5.15 17.27 -11.92
N LYS A 213 5.09 18.22 -12.84
CA LYS A 213 5.21 19.66 -12.51
C LYS A 213 4.08 20.02 -11.55
N LYS A 214 4.42 20.61 -10.40
CA LYS A 214 3.42 21.18 -9.48
C LYS A 214 2.67 22.30 -10.19
N THR A 215 1.40 22.09 -10.52
CA THR A 215 0.48 23.19 -10.75
C THR A 215 0.08 23.76 -9.38
N VAL A 216 0.56 24.96 -9.08
CA VAL A 216 0.15 25.71 -7.89
C VAL A 216 -1.30 26.15 -8.09
N ARG A 217 -2.27 25.47 -7.46
CA ARG A 217 -3.61 26.03 -7.27
C ARG A 217 -3.58 26.95 -6.05
N LYS A 218 -4.06 28.19 -6.22
CA LYS A 218 -4.25 29.15 -5.14
C LYS A 218 -5.20 28.57 -4.07
N PRO A 219 -4.98 28.84 -2.76
CA PRO A 219 -5.90 28.43 -1.71
C PRO A 219 -7.27 29.11 -1.88
N GLN A 220 -8.33 28.34 -1.71
CA GLN A 220 -9.70 28.84 -1.60
C GLN A 220 -10.01 29.09 -0.11
N PRO A 221 -10.72 30.17 0.26
CA PRO A 221 -10.92 30.53 1.67
C PRO A 221 -11.84 29.54 2.41
N ALA A 222 -11.53 29.32 3.69
CA ALA A 222 -12.32 28.50 4.60
C ALA A 222 -13.71 29.10 4.84
N MET A 223 -14.74 28.24 4.80
CA MET A 223 -16.10 28.57 5.26
C MET A 223 -16.08 28.67 6.79
N GLY A 224 -16.42 29.86 7.29
CA GLY A 224 -16.47 30.16 8.73
C GLY A 224 -17.72 29.61 9.41
N ASP A 225 -17.53 29.20 10.66
CA ASP A 225 -18.57 28.80 11.60
C ASP A 225 -19.57 29.93 11.85
N THR A 226 -20.87 29.60 11.79
CA THR A 226 -21.95 30.49 12.23
C THR A 226 -22.60 29.93 13.51
N THR A 227 -22.33 30.60 14.62
CA THR A 227 -23.16 30.56 15.84
C THR A 227 -24.44 31.39 15.64
N PRO A 228 -25.64 30.92 16.04
CA PRO A 228 -26.83 31.74 16.03
C PRO A 228 -26.94 32.62 17.29
N GLY A 229 -27.05 33.93 17.07
CA GLY A 229 -27.38 34.93 18.09
C GLY A 229 -28.88 35.02 18.36
N THR A 230 -29.19 35.31 19.62
CA THR A 230 -30.50 35.57 20.22
C THR A 230 -31.19 36.83 19.68
N ALA A 231 -32.50 36.75 19.41
CA ALA A 231 -33.43 37.87 19.49
C ALA A 231 -34.83 37.36 19.89
N SER A 232 -35.49 38.10 20.78
CA SER A 232 -36.76 37.79 21.44
C SER A 232 -37.79 38.89 21.16
N ALA A 233 -39.07 38.58 21.46
CA ALA A 233 -40.29 39.42 21.49
C ALA A 233 -41.10 39.51 20.16
N THR A 234 -42.43 39.35 20.08
CA THR A 234 -43.50 39.37 21.12
C THR A 234 -44.87 38.89 20.56
N THR A 235 -45.68 38.20 21.41
CA THR A 235 -47.18 38.17 21.56
C THR A 235 -48.11 37.70 20.41
N LYS A 236 -49.25 36.98 20.58
CA LYS A 236 -49.99 36.23 21.65
C LYS A 236 -51.20 35.50 20.92
N PRO A 237 -52.16 34.78 21.56
CA PRO A 237 -52.36 33.33 21.40
C PRO A 237 -53.77 32.88 20.91
N LYS A 238 -53.97 31.57 20.70
CA LYS A 238 -55.25 30.88 20.96
C LYS A 238 -55.03 29.42 21.32
N ALA A 239 -55.72 28.98 22.37
CA ALA A 239 -55.59 27.70 23.08
C ALA A 239 -56.64 26.68 22.63
N VAL A 240 -56.38 25.37 22.78
CA VAL A 240 -57.29 24.44 23.50
C VAL A 240 -56.58 23.12 23.94
N ASN A 241 -56.82 22.77 25.22
CA ASN A 241 -56.79 21.51 25.99
C ASN A 241 -56.21 20.21 25.37
N ALA A 242 -55.23 19.51 25.97
CA ALA A 242 -55.14 18.85 27.30
C ALA A 242 -55.82 17.47 27.39
N THR A 243 -55.01 16.39 27.46
CA THR A 243 -55.21 15.30 28.43
C THR A 243 -53.94 14.42 28.54
N ALA A 244 -53.46 14.25 29.77
CA ALA A 244 -52.70 13.09 30.26
C ALA A 244 -53.42 12.62 31.54
N PRO A 245 -53.29 11.35 31.95
CA PRO A 245 -52.18 11.04 32.86
C PRO A 245 -51.55 9.63 32.71
N LYS A 246 -50.34 9.58 33.29
CA LYS A 246 -49.42 8.48 33.69
C LYS A 246 -49.99 7.66 34.90
N PRO A 247 -49.23 6.78 35.63
CA PRO A 247 -48.05 5.92 35.37
C PRO A 247 -48.13 4.51 36.05
N VAL A 248 -46.96 3.86 36.27
CA VAL A 248 -46.53 2.89 37.33
C VAL A 248 -46.29 1.44 36.84
N SER A 249 -45.32 0.64 37.29
CA SER A 249 -43.91 0.76 37.74
C SER A 249 -43.36 -0.66 37.99
N THR A 250 -42.05 -0.83 37.81
CA THR A 250 -41.09 -1.64 38.64
C THR A 250 -41.31 -3.13 38.92
N SER A 251 -40.27 -3.95 38.70
CA SER A 251 -39.21 -4.19 39.70
C SER A 251 -38.17 -5.22 39.21
N ALA A 252 -36.96 -5.09 39.75
CA ALA A 252 -35.78 -5.91 39.52
C ALA A 252 -35.67 -7.03 40.57
N SER A 253 -34.93 -8.10 40.26
CA SER A 253 -34.13 -8.79 41.28
C SER A 253 -32.93 -9.48 40.64
N ALA A 254 -31.79 -9.40 41.34
CA ALA A 254 -30.51 -9.99 41.02
C ALA A 254 -30.34 -11.33 41.73
N ALA A 255 -29.56 -12.24 41.15
CA ALA A 255 -28.85 -13.28 41.90
C ALA A 255 -27.54 -13.64 41.20
N ARG A 256 -26.50 -13.78 42.02
CA ARG A 256 -25.12 -14.15 41.70
C ARG A 256 -25.05 -15.66 41.46
N ASP A 257 -24.10 -16.12 40.64
CA ASP A 257 -23.30 -17.28 41.01
C ASP A 257 -21.97 -17.36 40.25
N ALA A 258 -20.98 -17.88 40.96
CA ALA A 258 -19.58 -18.05 40.57
C ALA A 258 -19.30 -19.51 40.20
N ALA A 259 -18.27 -19.74 39.37
CA ALA A 259 -17.21 -20.75 39.51
C ALA A 259 -16.80 -21.45 38.20
N LYS A 260 -15.46 -21.59 38.09
CA LYS A 260 -14.67 -22.69 37.50
C LYS A 260 -14.98 -23.11 36.05
N TYR A 261 -14.02 -22.90 35.16
CA TYR A 261 -13.37 -24.00 34.43
C TYR A 261 -11.92 -23.62 34.08
N GLY A 262 -10.98 -24.36 34.65
CA GLY A 262 -9.64 -24.53 34.07
C GLY A 262 -9.60 -25.91 33.42
N LEU A 263 -9.09 -25.98 32.20
CA LEU A 263 -8.65 -27.22 31.55
C LEU A 263 -7.39 -26.91 30.74
N TYR A 264 -6.47 -27.87 30.89
CA TYR A 264 -5.16 -28.13 30.28
C TYR A 264 -4.88 -27.55 28.89
#